data_AF-A0A8S3RAI6-F1
#
_entry.id   AF-A0A8S3RAI6-F1
#
_cell.length_a   1.000
_cell.length_b   1.000
_cell.length_c   1.000
_cell.angle_alpha   90.00
_cell.angle_beta   90.00
_cell.angle_gamma   90.00
#
_symmetry.space_group_name_H-M   'P 1'
#
loop_
_entity.id
_entity.type
_entity.pdbx_description
1 polymer ?
#
loop_
_entity_poly.entity_id
_entity_poly.type
_entity_poly.pdbx_seq_one_letter_code
_entity_poly.pdbx_strand_id
1 'polypeptide(L)'
;MNTSDIGSNITFSEWNDEITRSLIPNIIVLSVYLVLGICGNFIVLLVYGFQFKEPSEERYFIPVLATFDMTATLYLAVNYIFQCFNQVTFSNNFGCKTLVFITGLATTNPVFILVIIAVQRYMKICVPFKQSMSILMKRMALVLTNVVSLLYAMPLPFVYGSVPYRSVRYGISGMRCGRLREGHAFMSNLHAIVACVLVFVIVITLTILYGRIGYTVFRNLEMKKRFTRDEKNIETNSEGVSTEVRDDGMSATTDKTSNLSQDKYDGQRPIETNEKPTASKKRRKHIARN
;
A
#
# COMPACT_ATOMS: atom_id res chain seq x y z
N MET A 1 -46.34 -28.23 12.34
CA MET A 1 -45.89 -27.10 11.51
C MET A 1 -46.93 -26.92 10.41
N ASN A 2 -47.80 -25.92 10.53
CA ASN A 2 -48.90 -25.70 9.58
C ASN A 2 -48.39 -25.16 8.24
N THR A 3 -48.74 -25.87 7.18
CA THR A 3 -48.49 -25.55 5.77
C THR A 3 -49.59 -24.67 5.18
N SER A 4 -49.90 -23.54 5.81
CA SER A 4 -51.00 -22.66 5.40
C SER A 4 -50.59 -21.25 4.99
N ASP A 5 -49.30 -21.03 4.67
CA ASP A 5 -48.76 -19.70 4.32
C ASP A 5 -48.32 -19.60 2.84
N ILE A 6 -48.90 -20.44 1.97
CA ILE A 6 -48.70 -20.37 0.52
C ILE A 6 -49.83 -19.51 -0.05
N GLY A 7 -49.58 -18.22 -0.25
CA GLY A 7 -50.50 -17.32 -0.95
C GLY A 7 -50.91 -16.04 -0.23
N SER A 8 -50.05 -15.44 0.61
CA SER A 8 -50.25 -14.03 0.99
C SER A 8 -49.93 -13.14 -0.22
N ASN A 9 -50.88 -12.27 -0.61
CA ASN A 9 -50.69 -11.24 -1.62
C ASN A 9 -49.76 -10.14 -1.07
N ILE A 10 -48.48 -10.43 -0.97
CA ILE A 10 -47.48 -9.44 -0.54
C ILE A 10 -47.04 -8.57 -1.71
N THR A 11 -46.74 -7.31 -1.44
CA THR A 11 -46.18 -6.39 -2.42
C THR A 11 -44.67 -6.62 -2.58
N PHE A 12 -44.11 -6.18 -3.72
CA PHE A 12 -42.66 -6.23 -3.95
C PHE A 12 -41.85 -5.46 -2.89
N SER A 13 -42.41 -4.37 -2.35
CA SER A 13 -41.75 -3.55 -1.31
C SER A 13 -41.66 -4.31 0.00
N GLU A 14 -42.74 -4.94 0.44
CA GLU A 14 -42.77 -5.71 1.69
C GLU A 14 -41.79 -6.89 1.65
N TRP A 15 -41.70 -7.56 0.50
CA TRP A 15 -40.72 -8.62 0.32
C TRP A 15 -39.27 -8.11 0.37
N ASN A 16 -38.99 -6.97 -0.26
CA ASN A 16 -37.68 -6.33 -0.20
C ASN A 16 -37.32 -5.97 1.26
N ASP A 17 -38.26 -5.40 2.00
CA ASP A 17 -38.07 -5.01 3.40
C ASP A 17 -37.81 -6.22 4.31
N GLU A 18 -38.48 -7.35 4.08
CA GLU A 18 -38.21 -8.61 4.80
C GLU A 18 -36.77 -9.09 4.58
N ILE A 19 -36.29 -9.04 3.33
CA ILE A 19 -34.91 -9.41 3.00
C ILE A 19 -33.93 -8.41 3.61
N THR A 20 -34.19 -7.10 3.49
CA THR A 20 -33.34 -6.06 4.06
C THR A 20 -33.24 -6.18 5.58
N ARG A 21 -34.33 -6.52 6.28
CA ARG A 21 -34.31 -6.79 7.74
C ARG A 21 -33.35 -7.92 8.09
N SER A 22 -33.32 -8.97 7.28
CA SER A 22 -32.38 -10.09 7.45
C SER A 22 -30.91 -9.69 7.18
N LEU A 23 -30.69 -8.59 6.46
CA LEU A 23 -29.37 -8.04 6.12
C LEU A 23 -28.93 -6.88 7.03
N ILE A 24 -29.72 -6.49 8.04
CA ILE A 24 -29.36 -5.45 9.01
C ILE A 24 -27.96 -5.67 9.63
N PRO A 25 -27.57 -6.90 10.04
CA PRO A 25 -26.22 -7.13 10.56
C PRO A 25 -25.12 -6.75 9.57
N ASN A 26 -25.31 -7.06 8.28
CA ASN A 26 -24.36 -6.70 7.23
C ASN A 26 -24.29 -5.17 7.05
N ILE A 27 -25.43 -4.48 7.07
CA ILE A 27 -25.49 -3.02 6.95
C ILE A 27 -24.74 -2.34 8.11
N ILE A 28 -24.92 -2.83 9.33
CA ILE A 28 -24.21 -2.31 10.52
C ILE A 28 -22.70 -2.47 10.34
N VAL A 29 -22.24 -3.67 10.00
CA VAL A 29 -20.81 -3.96 9.79
C VAL A 29 -20.21 -3.10 8.67
N LEU A 30 -20.91 -2.98 7.53
CA LEU A 30 -20.48 -2.14 6.42
C LEU A 30 -20.43 -0.65 6.80
N SER A 31 -21.35 -0.17 7.62
CA SER A 31 -21.38 1.21 8.11
C SER A 31 -20.20 1.49 9.05
N VAL A 32 -19.85 0.53 9.92
CA VAL A 32 -18.65 0.63 10.78
C VAL A 32 -17.39 0.65 9.92
N TYR A 33 -17.26 -0.23 8.93
CA TYR A 33 -16.12 -0.22 8.01
C TYR A 33 -16.01 1.10 7.24
N LEU A 34 -17.14 1.67 6.81
CA LEU A 34 -17.17 2.97 6.16
C LEU A 34 -16.58 4.05 7.08
N VAL A 35 -17.07 4.16 8.31
CA VAL A 35 -16.60 5.18 9.26
C VAL A 35 -15.12 5.00 9.57
N LEU A 36 -14.69 3.78 9.91
CA LEU A 36 -13.29 3.50 10.23
C LEU A 36 -12.37 3.75 9.04
N GLY A 37 -12.76 3.32 7.84
CA GLY A 37 -11.96 3.50 6.63
C GLY A 37 -11.84 4.96 6.21
N ILE A 38 -12.92 5.74 6.29
CA ILE A 38 -12.87 7.17 5.97
C ILE A 38 -12.06 7.93 7.02
N CYS A 39 -12.40 7.79 8.31
CA CYS A 39 -11.71 8.52 9.37
C CYS A 39 -10.23 8.14 9.44
N GLY A 40 -9.91 6.85 9.37
CA GLY A 40 -8.53 6.36 9.43
C GLY A 40 -7.67 6.88 8.28
N ASN A 41 -8.13 6.73 7.04
CA ASN A 41 -7.38 7.21 5.87
C ASN A 41 -7.33 8.75 5.79
N PHE A 42 -8.38 9.43 6.24
CA PHE A 42 -8.38 10.90 6.33
C PHE A 42 -7.34 11.42 7.31
N ILE A 43 -7.20 10.80 8.49
CA ILE A 43 -6.15 11.15 9.46
C ILE A 43 -4.76 10.97 8.84
N VAL A 44 -4.53 9.88 8.09
CA VAL A 44 -3.27 9.66 7.38
C VAL A 44 -3.01 10.81 6.40
N LEU A 45 -4.00 11.23 5.60
CA LEU A 45 -3.86 12.35 4.69
C LEU A 45 -3.58 13.67 5.41
N LEU A 46 -4.25 13.94 6.53
CA LEU A 46 -4.02 15.14 7.34
C LEU A 46 -2.60 15.18 7.91
N VAL A 47 -2.15 14.09 8.54
CA VAL A 47 -0.80 14.02 9.13
C VAL A 47 0.26 14.21 8.05
N TYR A 48 0.10 13.56 6.89
CA TYR A 48 1.07 13.68 5.80
C TYR A 48 1.01 15.02 5.06
N GLY A 49 -0.15 15.66 4.99
CA GLY A 49 -0.30 16.99 4.39
C GLY A 49 0.20 18.14 5.28
N PHE A 50 -0.03 18.05 6.60
CA PHE A 50 0.27 19.15 7.53
C PHE A 50 1.61 19.00 8.27
N GLN A 51 2.00 17.79 8.69
CA GLN A 51 3.22 17.59 9.49
C GLN A 51 4.47 17.29 8.66
N PHE A 52 4.32 16.69 7.48
CA PHE A 52 5.46 16.29 6.64
C PHE A 52 5.55 17.15 5.38
N LYS A 53 5.90 18.43 5.57
CA LYS A 53 6.04 19.42 4.48
C LYS A 53 7.13 19.10 3.46
N GLU A 54 8.15 18.32 3.84
CA GLU A 54 9.14 17.82 2.89
C GLU A 54 8.74 16.43 2.39
N PRO A 55 8.37 16.29 1.10
CA PRO A 55 8.08 14.99 0.51
C PRO A 55 9.38 14.21 0.39
N SER A 56 9.77 13.51 1.47
CA SER A 56 10.80 12.48 1.36
C SER A 56 10.34 11.46 0.32
N GLU A 57 11.19 11.14 -0.66
CA GLU A 57 10.89 10.17 -1.71
C GLU A 57 10.43 8.80 -1.15
N GLU A 58 10.72 8.55 0.12
CA GLU A 58 10.40 7.37 0.90
C GLU A 58 8.93 7.18 1.25
N ARG A 59 8.15 8.27 1.22
CA ARG A 59 6.77 8.31 1.72
C ARG A 59 5.72 8.50 0.63
N TYR A 60 6.13 8.55 -0.64
CA TYR A 60 5.24 8.80 -1.79
C TYR A 60 4.00 7.90 -1.83
N PHE A 61 4.13 6.61 -1.55
CA PHE A 61 3.00 5.67 -1.66
C PHE A 61 2.00 5.76 -0.50
N ILE A 62 2.35 6.36 0.64
CA ILE A 62 1.48 6.41 1.82
C ILE A 62 0.25 7.29 1.58
N PRO A 63 0.37 8.56 1.15
CA PRO A 63 -0.81 9.38 0.82
C PRO A 63 -1.56 8.87 -0.41
N VAL A 64 -0.85 8.25 -1.37
CA VAL A 64 -1.50 7.61 -2.53
C VAL A 64 -2.38 6.45 -2.07
N LEU A 65 -1.85 5.52 -1.27
CA LEU A 65 -2.60 4.39 -0.73
C LEU A 65 -3.80 4.88 0.09
N ALA A 66 -3.61 5.86 0.98
CA ALA A 66 -4.71 6.41 1.78
C ALA A 66 -5.84 7.01 0.91
N THR A 67 -5.50 7.64 -0.22
CA THR A 67 -6.50 8.17 -1.16
C THR A 67 -7.27 7.04 -1.86
N PHE A 68 -6.57 6.00 -2.32
CA PHE A 68 -7.20 4.83 -2.94
C PHE A 68 -8.07 4.05 -1.94
N ASP A 69 -7.59 3.84 -0.72
CA ASP A 69 -8.33 3.13 0.33
C ASP A 69 -9.57 3.91 0.77
N MET A 70 -9.48 5.24 0.91
CA MET A 70 -10.62 6.09 1.25
C MET A 70 -11.68 6.04 0.14
N THR A 71 -11.29 6.22 -1.12
CA THR A 71 -12.22 6.20 -2.27
C THR A 71 -12.83 4.82 -2.50
N ALA A 72 -12.03 3.75 -2.40
CA ALA A 72 -12.49 2.38 -2.50
C ALA A 72 -13.45 2.03 -1.36
N THR A 73 -13.10 2.35 -0.11
CA THR A 73 -13.95 2.04 1.04
C THR A 73 -15.29 2.79 0.97
N LEU A 74 -15.27 4.07 0.59
CA LEU A 74 -16.49 4.85 0.36
C LEU A 74 -17.39 4.16 -0.66
N TYR A 75 -16.83 3.89 -1.85
CA TYR A 75 -17.57 3.31 -2.94
C TYR A 75 -18.11 1.92 -2.59
N LEU A 76 -17.26 1.03 -2.06
CA LEU A 76 -17.62 -0.34 -1.76
C LEU A 76 -18.69 -0.40 -0.68
N ALA A 77 -18.51 0.29 0.45
CA ALA A 77 -19.50 0.27 1.53
C ALA A 77 -20.84 0.84 1.07
N VAL A 78 -20.85 1.98 0.38
CA VAL A 78 -22.08 2.58 -0.14
C VAL A 78 -22.76 1.65 -1.15
N ASN A 79 -22.02 1.08 -2.09
CA ASN A 79 -22.56 0.14 -3.07
C ASN A 79 -23.14 -1.13 -2.41
N TYR A 80 -22.45 -1.73 -1.44
CA TYR A 80 -22.95 -2.93 -0.75
C TYR A 80 -24.16 -2.62 0.12
N ILE A 81 -24.18 -1.49 0.83
CA ILE A 81 -25.35 -1.03 1.60
C ILE A 81 -26.53 -0.81 0.64
N PHE A 82 -26.30 -0.10 -0.47
CA PHE A 82 -27.31 0.12 -1.50
C PHE A 82 -27.87 -1.20 -2.04
N GLN A 83 -27.03 -2.21 -2.28
CA GLN A 83 -27.48 -3.54 -2.68
C GLN A 83 -28.28 -4.25 -1.58
N CYS A 84 -27.97 -4.05 -0.30
CA CYS A 84 -28.77 -4.62 0.81
C CYS A 84 -30.19 -4.03 0.86
N PHE A 85 -30.35 -2.76 0.49
CA PHE A 85 -31.65 -2.10 0.40
C PHE A 85 -32.40 -2.39 -0.92
N ASN A 86 -31.73 -2.89 -1.97
CA ASN A 86 -32.31 -3.11 -3.29
C ASN A 86 -32.10 -4.54 -3.78
N GLN A 87 -32.35 -5.52 -2.91
CA GLN A 87 -32.12 -6.93 -3.24
C GLN A 87 -33.06 -7.47 -4.31
N VAL A 88 -34.28 -6.93 -4.43
CA VAL A 88 -35.29 -7.43 -5.38
C VAL A 88 -35.85 -6.36 -6.33
N THR A 89 -35.42 -5.10 -6.16
CA THR A 89 -35.87 -3.94 -6.94
C THR A 89 -34.88 -3.52 -8.03
N PHE A 90 -33.74 -4.20 -8.17
CA PHE A 90 -32.67 -3.79 -9.08
C PHE A 90 -32.89 -4.30 -10.51
N SER A 91 -33.66 -3.56 -11.29
CA SER A 91 -34.00 -3.90 -12.70
C SER A 91 -33.01 -3.35 -13.74
N ASN A 92 -32.16 -2.37 -13.39
CA ASN A 92 -31.28 -1.71 -14.36
C ASN A 92 -30.04 -2.55 -14.71
N ASN A 93 -30.07 -3.23 -15.86
CA ASN A 93 -28.95 -4.09 -16.31
C ASN A 93 -27.63 -3.33 -16.49
N PHE A 94 -27.66 -2.14 -17.12
CA PHE A 94 -26.46 -1.32 -17.32
C PHE A 94 -25.88 -0.85 -15.98
N GLY A 95 -26.75 -0.47 -15.04
CA GLY A 95 -26.35 -0.13 -13.68
C GLY A 95 -25.61 -1.27 -12.99
N CYS A 96 -26.11 -2.51 -13.06
CA CYS A 96 -25.46 -3.66 -12.43
C CYS A 96 -24.05 -3.88 -12.99
N LYS A 97 -23.91 -3.85 -14.32
CA LYS A 97 -22.62 -4.05 -15.00
C LYS A 97 -21.60 -3.01 -14.58
N THR A 98 -22.00 -1.74 -14.54
CA THR A 98 -21.15 -0.62 -14.12
C THR A 98 -20.76 -0.75 -12.65
N LEU A 99 -21.72 -1.06 -11.76
CA LEU A 99 -21.45 -1.21 -10.33
C LEU A 99 -20.47 -2.34 -10.04
N VAL A 100 -20.63 -3.50 -10.70
CA VAL A 100 -19.73 -4.65 -10.51
C VAL A 100 -18.34 -4.36 -11.09
N PHE A 101 -18.26 -3.66 -12.24
CA PHE A 101 -16.99 -3.25 -12.81
C PHE A 101 -16.19 -2.33 -11.89
N ILE A 102 -16.83 -1.26 -11.38
CA ILE A 102 -16.18 -0.34 -10.44
C ILE A 102 -15.85 -1.06 -9.12
N THR A 103 -16.69 -2.00 -8.68
CA THR A 103 -16.39 -2.86 -7.52
C THR A 103 -15.12 -3.68 -7.75
N GLY A 104 -14.95 -4.26 -8.95
CA GLY A 104 -13.74 -4.96 -9.34
C GLY A 104 -12.50 -4.07 -9.30
N LEU A 105 -12.60 -2.84 -9.81
CA LEU A 105 -11.50 -1.86 -9.75
C LEU A 105 -11.17 -1.44 -8.31
N ALA A 106 -12.18 -1.11 -7.51
CA ALA A 106 -12.03 -0.63 -6.15
C ALA A 106 -11.47 -1.71 -5.21
N THR A 107 -11.78 -2.99 -5.47
CA THR A 107 -11.24 -4.11 -4.68
C THR A 107 -9.82 -4.50 -5.09
N THR A 108 -9.47 -4.42 -6.38
CA THR A 108 -8.17 -4.91 -6.86
C THR A 108 -7.04 -3.88 -6.86
N ASN A 109 -7.34 -2.60 -7.14
CA ASN A 109 -6.31 -1.55 -7.19
C ASN A 109 -5.50 -1.46 -5.88
N PRO A 110 -6.12 -1.33 -4.70
CA PRO A 110 -5.39 -1.27 -3.44
C PRO A 110 -4.47 -2.47 -3.21
N VAL A 111 -4.92 -3.67 -3.58
CA VAL A 111 -4.15 -4.91 -3.42
C VAL A 111 -2.87 -4.87 -4.25
N PHE A 112 -2.93 -4.46 -5.52
CA PHE A 112 -1.73 -4.34 -6.33
C PHE A 112 -0.79 -3.21 -5.87
N ILE A 113 -1.35 -2.11 -5.36
CA ILE A 113 -0.56 -1.03 -4.75
C ILE A 113 0.22 -1.57 -3.54
N LEU A 114 -0.39 -2.40 -2.69
CA LEU A 114 0.29 -3.05 -1.56
C LEU A 114 1.47 -3.93 -1.99
N VAL A 115 1.33 -4.66 -3.10
CA VAL A 115 2.43 -5.46 -3.67
C VAL A 115 3.58 -4.56 -4.11
N ILE A 116 3.30 -3.45 -4.80
CA ILE A 116 4.33 -2.49 -5.22
C ILE A 116 5.03 -1.88 -4.01
N ILE A 117 4.27 -1.52 -2.96
CA ILE A 117 4.84 -1.00 -1.72
C ILE A 117 5.80 -2.03 -1.11
N ALA A 118 5.39 -3.30 -1.04
CA ALA A 118 6.25 -4.36 -0.53
C ALA A 118 7.54 -4.52 -1.37
N VAL A 119 7.45 -4.50 -2.70
CA VAL A 119 8.61 -4.57 -3.60
C VAL A 119 9.54 -3.37 -3.41
N GLN A 120 8.98 -2.16 -3.35
CA GLN A 120 9.75 -0.94 -3.14
C GLN A 120 10.49 -0.99 -1.79
N ARG A 121 9.81 -1.42 -0.72
CA ARG A 121 10.41 -1.57 0.61
C ARG A 121 11.51 -2.63 0.60
N TYR A 122 11.28 -3.76 -0.07
CA TYR A 122 12.28 -4.82 -0.23
C TYR A 122 13.53 -4.32 -0.96
N MET A 123 13.38 -3.65 -2.10
CA MET A 123 14.52 -3.09 -2.84
C MET A 123 15.35 -2.15 -1.98
N LYS A 124 14.69 -1.31 -1.18
CA LYS A 124 15.36 -0.32 -0.34
C LYS A 124 16.07 -0.95 0.87
N ILE A 125 15.43 -1.90 1.54
CA ILE A 125 15.91 -2.44 2.82
C ILE A 125 16.86 -3.61 2.60
N CYS A 126 16.53 -4.51 1.68
CA CYS A 126 17.26 -5.76 1.47
C CYS A 126 18.36 -5.64 0.41
N VAL A 127 18.35 -4.61 -0.44
CA VAL A 127 19.33 -4.43 -1.52
C VAL A 127 19.98 -3.04 -1.43
N PRO A 128 20.87 -2.81 -0.45
CA PRO A 128 21.41 -1.48 -0.14
C PRO A 128 22.22 -0.83 -1.28
N PHE A 129 22.76 -1.61 -2.21
CA PHE A 129 23.56 -1.11 -3.34
C PHE A 129 22.77 -0.82 -4.62
N LYS A 130 21.46 -1.11 -4.65
CA LYS A 130 20.61 -0.84 -5.81
C LYS A 130 19.88 0.48 -5.58
N GLN A 131 19.94 1.39 -6.56
CA GLN A 131 19.23 2.67 -6.48
C GLN A 131 17.75 2.46 -6.17
N SER A 132 17.23 3.26 -5.24
CA SER A 132 15.82 3.25 -4.90
C SER A 132 14.97 3.60 -6.12
N MET A 133 13.72 3.12 -6.15
CA MET A 133 12.81 3.36 -7.27
C MET A 133 12.65 4.87 -7.52
N SER A 134 12.99 5.32 -8.73
CA SER A 134 12.85 6.73 -9.12
C SER A 134 11.38 7.16 -9.14
N ILE A 135 11.11 8.47 -9.05
CA ILE A 135 9.73 8.99 -9.11
C ILE A 135 8.98 8.58 -10.39
N LEU A 136 9.69 8.51 -11.52
CA LEU A 136 9.11 8.06 -12.79
C LEU A 136 8.67 6.60 -12.71
N MET A 137 9.53 5.72 -12.15
CA MET A 137 9.19 4.32 -11.97
C MET A 137 8.01 4.14 -11.02
N LYS A 138 7.90 4.93 -9.94
CA LYS A 138 6.75 4.89 -9.03
C LYS A 138 5.44 5.24 -9.75
N ARG A 139 5.45 6.31 -10.56
CA ARG A 139 4.28 6.71 -11.37
C ARG A 139 3.91 5.65 -12.39
N MET A 140 4.90 5.11 -13.12
CA MET A 140 4.67 4.02 -14.06
C MET A 140 4.09 2.78 -13.37
N ALA A 141 4.57 2.45 -12.18
CA ALA A 141 4.07 1.31 -11.42
C ALA A 141 2.60 1.51 -11.02
N LEU A 142 2.19 2.73 -10.61
CA LEU A 142 0.78 3.05 -10.35
C LEU A 142 -0.08 2.97 -11.63
N VAL A 143 0.43 3.44 -12.77
CA VAL A 143 -0.30 3.29 -14.05
C VAL A 143 -0.47 1.81 -14.37
N LEU A 144 0.59 1.01 -14.18
CA LEU A 144 0.55 -0.42 -14.40
C LEU A 144 -0.47 -1.13 -13.50
N THR A 145 -0.58 -0.78 -12.21
CA THR A 145 -1.61 -1.39 -11.34
C THR A 145 -3.02 -1.06 -11.80
N ASN A 146 -3.24 0.18 -12.24
CA ASN A 146 -4.55 0.58 -12.74
C ASN A 146 -4.90 -0.19 -14.02
N VAL A 147 -3.94 -0.37 -14.94
CA VAL A 147 -4.13 -1.17 -16.16
C VAL A 147 -4.40 -2.63 -15.82
N VAL A 148 -3.62 -3.24 -14.93
CA VAL A 148 -3.83 -4.65 -14.53
C VAL A 148 -5.19 -4.84 -13.84
N SER A 149 -5.57 -3.93 -12.95
CA SER A 149 -6.88 -3.94 -12.29
C SER A 149 -8.01 -3.79 -13.29
N LEU A 150 -7.83 -2.94 -14.31
CA LEU A 150 -8.78 -2.77 -15.40
C LEU A 150 -8.96 -4.06 -16.19
N LEU A 151 -7.87 -4.70 -16.61
CA LEU A 151 -7.91 -5.97 -17.32
C LEU A 151 -8.60 -7.07 -16.50
N TYR A 152 -8.37 -7.11 -15.19
CA TYR A 152 -9.04 -8.05 -14.29
C TYR A 152 -10.54 -7.77 -14.13
N ALA A 153 -10.94 -6.49 -14.10
CA ALA A 153 -12.33 -6.08 -13.94
C ALA A 153 -13.14 -6.15 -15.24
N MET A 154 -12.49 -6.05 -16.41
CA MET A 154 -13.11 -6.11 -17.74
C MET A 154 -14.08 -7.29 -17.97
N PRO A 155 -13.79 -8.54 -17.58
CA PRO A 155 -14.72 -9.66 -17.77
C PRO A 155 -15.98 -9.58 -16.88
N LEU A 156 -15.99 -8.79 -15.80
CA LEU A 156 -17.09 -8.76 -14.83
C LEU A 156 -18.43 -8.28 -15.43
N PRO A 157 -18.51 -7.18 -16.20
CA PRO A 157 -19.71 -6.79 -16.95
C PRO A 157 -20.35 -7.84 -17.84
N PHE A 158 -19.56 -8.82 -18.32
CA PHE A 158 -20.06 -9.89 -19.18
C PHE A 158 -20.61 -11.07 -18.38
N VAL A 159 -20.23 -11.18 -17.11
CA VAL A 159 -20.61 -12.28 -16.21
C VAL A 159 -21.72 -11.85 -15.23
N TYR A 160 -21.88 -10.55 -14.99
CA TYR A 160 -22.87 -9.98 -14.07
C TYR A 160 -23.92 -9.12 -14.78
N GLY A 161 -25.13 -9.12 -14.26
CA GLY A 161 -26.27 -8.39 -14.82
C GLY A 161 -27.48 -8.42 -13.90
N SER A 162 -28.55 -7.75 -14.33
CA SER A 162 -29.84 -7.85 -13.64
C SER A 162 -30.45 -9.23 -13.96
N VAL A 163 -30.67 -10.04 -12.92
CA VAL A 163 -31.17 -11.42 -13.01
C VAL A 163 -32.43 -11.59 -12.16
N PRO A 164 -33.37 -12.47 -12.57
CA PRO A 164 -34.58 -12.70 -11.81
C PRO A 164 -34.26 -13.39 -10.48
N TYR A 165 -34.85 -12.89 -9.41
CA TYR A 165 -34.83 -13.48 -8.08
C TYR A 165 -36.25 -13.92 -7.74
N ARG A 166 -36.48 -15.22 -7.60
CA ARG A 166 -37.82 -15.80 -7.38
C ARG A 166 -38.01 -16.18 -5.92
N SER A 167 -39.13 -15.75 -5.32
CA SER A 167 -39.57 -16.26 -4.03
C SER A 167 -40.45 -17.48 -4.22
N VAL A 168 -40.03 -18.63 -3.69
CA VAL A 168 -40.87 -19.84 -3.64
C VAL A 168 -42.03 -19.65 -2.66
N ARG A 169 -41.84 -18.86 -1.59
CA ARG A 169 -42.84 -18.61 -0.54
C ARG A 169 -44.02 -17.77 -1.03
N TYR A 170 -43.73 -16.78 -1.87
CA TYR A 170 -44.71 -15.76 -2.29
C TYR A 170 -45.12 -15.86 -3.76
N GLY A 171 -44.48 -16.73 -4.56
CA GLY A 171 -44.78 -16.87 -5.99
C GLY A 171 -44.43 -15.66 -6.86
N ILE A 172 -43.80 -14.62 -6.29
CA ILE A 172 -43.37 -13.41 -7.00
C ILE A 172 -41.91 -13.49 -7.45
N SER A 173 -41.57 -12.75 -8.51
CA SER A 173 -40.21 -12.65 -9.04
C SER A 173 -39.78 -11.19 -9.12
N GLY A 174 -38.73 -10.83 -8.39
CA GLY A 174 -38.06 -9.53 -8.46
C GLY A 174 -36.81 -9.61 -9.33
N MET A 175 -36.07 -8.50 -9.41
CA MET A 175 -34.81 -8.40 -10.15
C MET A 175 -33.69 -8.00 -9.21
N ARG A 176 -32.54 -8.68 -9.31
CA ARG A 176 -31.36 -8.40 -8.51
C ARG A 176 -30.14 -8.22 -9.40
N CYS A 177 -29.16 -7.45 -8.94
CA CYS A 177 -27.82 -7.50 -9.53
C CYS A 177 -27.15 -8.82 -9.10
N GLY A 178 -26.75 -9.64 -10.07
CA GLY A 178 -26.22 -10.97 -9.79
C GLY A 178 -25.51 -11.59 -10.99
N ARG A 179 -25.00 -12.79 -10.77
CA ARG A 179 -24.28 -13.56 -11.79
C ARG A 179 -25.25 -14.10 -12.84
N LEU A 180 -24.96 -13.90 -14.13
CA LEU A 180 -25.74 -14.51 -15.20
C LEU A 180 -25.56 -16.03 -15.18
N ARG A 181 -26.68 -16.75 -15.26
CA ARG A 181 -26.71 -18.23 -15.22
C ARG A 181 -26.61 -18.87 -16.62
N GLU A 182 -27.20 -18.24 -17.63
CA GLU A 182 -27.28 -18.81 -18.98
C GLU A 182 -26.05 -18.41 -19.82
N GLY A 183 -25.40 -19.37 -20.48
CA GLY A 183 -24.31 -19.13 -21.45
C GLY A 183 -22.98 -18.59 -20.90
N HIS A 184 -22.90 -18.18 -19.63
CA HIS A 184 -21.73 -17.51 -19.04
C HIS A 184 -21.02 -18.31 -17.93
N ALA A 185 -21.36 -19.59 -17.75
CA ALA A 185 -20.76 -20.45 -16.73
C ALA A 185 -19.24 -20.66 -16.93
N PHE A 186 -18.79 -20.79 -18.18
CA PHE A 186 -17.36 -20.91 -18.50
C PHE A 186 -16.57 -19.66 -18.09
N MET A 187 -17.00 -18.47 -18.55
CA MET A 187 -16.36 -17.19 -18.21
C MET A 187 -16.40 -16.92 -16.71
N SER A 188 -17.51 -17.28 -16.07
CA SER A 188 -17.65 -17.30 -14.62
C SER A 188 -16.57 -18.10 -13.92
N ASN A 189 -16.46 -19.38 -14.26
CA ASN A 189 -15.55 -20.30 -13.60
C ASN A 189 -14.10 -19.91 -13.89
N LEU A 190 -13.80 -19.49 -15.12
CA LEU A 190 -12.50 -18.97 -15.49
C LEU A 190 -12.12 -17.73 -14.67
N HIS A 191 -13.02 -16.75 -14.55
CA HIS A 191 -12.79 -15.55 -13.73
C HIS A 191 -12.57 -15.91 -12.25
N ALA A 192 -13.33 -16.86 -11.72
CA ALA A 192 -13.14 -17.35 -10.35
C ALA A 192 -11.79 -18.07 -10.16
N ILE A 193 -11.38 -18.91 -11.10
CA ILE A 193 -10.06 -19.59 -11.06
C ILE A 193 -8.94 -18.55 -11.14
N VAL A 194 -9.02 -17.58 -12.05
CA VAL A 194 -8.07 -16.47 -12.17
C VAL A 194 -8.00 -15.69 -10.86
N ALA A 195 -9.14 -15.35 -10.26
CA ALA A 195 -9.20 -14.67 -8.98
C ALA A 195 -8.50 -15.47 -7.85
N CYS A 196 -8.79 -16.78 -7.74
CA CYS A 196 -8.16 -17.65 -6.75
C CYS A 196 -6.64 -17.73 -6.92
N VAL A 197 -6.16 -17.97 -8.15
CA VAL A 197 -4.73 -18.02 -8.46
C VAL A 197 -4.07 -16.69 -8.15
N LEU A 198 -4.70 -15.58 -8.53
CA LEU A 198 -4.18 -14.24 -8.30
C LEU A 198 -4.05 -13.93 -6.81
N VAL A 199 -5.07 -14.24 -6.00
CA VAL A 199 -5.01 -14.08 -4.54
C VAL A 199 -3.88 -14.93 -3.95
N PHE A 200 -3.75 -16.19 -4.37
CA PHE A 200 -2.70 -17.08 -3.89
C PHE A 200 -1.29 -16.54 -4.21
N VAL A 201 -1.06 -16.11 -5.45
CA VAL A 201 0.21 -15.50 -5.87
C VAL A 201 0.51 -14.23 -5.07
N ILE A 202 -0.49 -13.37 -4.84
CA ILE A 202 -0.31 -12.14 -4.06
C ILE A 202 0.06 -12.46 -2.61
N VAL A 203 -0.66 -13.39 -1.97
CA VAL A 203 -0.39 -13.77 -0.57
C VAL A 203 1.02 -14.36 -0.43
N ILE A 204 1.42 -15.26 -1.32
CA ILE A 204 2.79 -15.82 -1.32
C ILE A 204 3.82 -14.71 -1.51
N THR A 205 3.61 -13.84 -2.49
CA THR A 205 4.54 -12.75 -2.80
C THR A 205 4.70 -11.81 -1.61
N LEU A 206 3.60 -11.36 -1.00
CA LEU A 206 3.63 -10.50 0.18
C LEU A 206 4.32 -11.20 1.36
N THR A 207 4.02 -12.47 1.60
CA THR A 207 4.63 -13.26 2.68
C THR A 207 6.15 -13.35 2.53
N ILE A 208 6.64 -13.67 1.32
CA ILE A 208 8.07 -13.77 1.04
C ILE A 208 8.73 -12.39 1.20
N LEU A 209 8.16 -11.34 0.61
CA LEU A 209 8.74 -10.00 0.65
C LEU A 209 8.79 -9.46 2.08
N TYR A 210 7.68 -9.49 2.82
CA TYR A 210 7.64 -9.02 4.20
C TYR A 210 8.48 -9.88 5.14
N GLY A 211 8.56 -11.19 4.91
CA GLY A 211 9.46 -12.08 5.64
C GLY A 211 10.93 -11.68 5.48
N ARG A 212 11.37 -11.42 4.24
CA ARG A 212 12.76 -10.97 3.97
C ARG A 212 13.04 -9.57 4.52
N ILE A 213 12.07 -8.67 4.43
CA ILE A 213 12.15 -7.32 5.02
C ILE A 213 12.34 -7.46 6.54
N GLY A 214 11.47 -8.22 7.21
CA GLY A 214 11.55 -8.44 8.66
C GLY A 214 12.87 -9.03 9.11
N TYR A 215 13.34 -10.09 8.43
CA TYR A 215 14.65 -10.70 8.71
C TYR A 215 15.80 -9.70 8.58
N THR A 216 15.81 -8.90 7.50
CA THR A 216 16.88 -7.93 7.25
C THR A 216 16.88 -6.82 8.30
N VAL A 217 15.70 -6.30 8.64
CA VAL A 217 15.56 -5.28 9.69
C VAL A 217 16.04 -5.83 11.03
N PHE A 218 15.62 -7.04 11.39
CA PHE A 218 16.04 -7.68 12.65
C PHE A 218 17.56 -7.83 12.73
N ARG A 219 18.20 -8.35 11.67
CA ARG A 219 19.66 -8.48 11.61
C ARG A 219 20.37 -7.14 11.74
N ASN A 220 19.87 -6.09 11.08
CA ASN A 220 20.47 -4.76 11.15
C ASN A 220 20.32 -4.13 12.54
N LEU A 221 19.19 -4.35 13.22
CA LEU A 221 18.98 -3.91 14.60
C LEU A 221 19.90 -4.64 15.57
N GLU A 222 20.07 -5.96 15.39
CA GLU A 222 20.98 -6.76 16.22
C GLU A 222 22.43 -6.31 16.06
N MET A 223 22.90 -6.07 14.82
CA MET A 223 24.25 -5.54 14.60
C MET A 223 24.43 -4.17 15.27
N LYS A 224 23.45 -3.25 15.15
CA LYS A 224 23.51 -1.94 15.82
C LYS A 224 23.60 -2.07 17.34
N LYS A 225 22.82 -2.97 17.94
CA LYS A 225 22.89 -3.24 19.40
C LYS A 225 24.28 -3.73 19.82
N ARG A 226 24.93 -4.58 19.02
CA ARG A 226 26.30 -5.05 19.29
C ARG A 226 27.30 -3.91 19.24
N PHE A 227 27.28 -3.09 18.19
CA PHE A 227 28.15 -1.91 18.08
C PHE A 227 27.99 -0.95 19.28
N THR A 228 26.75 -0.61 19.66
CA THR A 228 26.51 0.27 20.83
C THR A 228 26.92 -0.38 22.16
N ARG A 229 26.85 -1.71 22.27
CA ARG A 229 27.33 -2.42 23.48
C ARG A 229 28.86 -2.39 23.56
N ASP A 230 29.53 -2.62 22.44
CA ASP A 230 30.99 -2.63 22.38
C ASP A 230 31.56 -1.22 22.66
N GLU A 231 30.92 -0.16 22.15
CA GLU A 231 31.26 1.24 22.45
C GLU A 231 31.17 1.55 23.96
N LYS A 232 30.07 1.17 24.62
CA LYS A 232 29.92 1.36 26.07
C LYS A 232 30.93 0.58 26.91
N ASN A 233 31.29 -0.63 26.48
CA ASN A 233 32.30 -1.44 27.18
C ASN A 233 33.70 -0.81 27.07
N ILE A 234 34.01 -0.14 25.97
CA ILE A 234 35.30 0.57 25.78
C ILE A 234 35.36 1.81 26.69
N GLU A 235 34.30 2.60 26.78
CA GLU A 235 34.25 3.77 27.68
C GLU A 235 34.39 3.36 29.16
N THR A 236 33.65 2.32 29.58
CA THR A 236 33.68 1.84 30.98
C THR A 236 35.07 1.31 31.38
N ASN A 237 35.77 0.62 30.46
CA ASN A 237 37.12 0.12 30.72
C ASN A 237 38.18 1.25 30.74
N SER A 238 37.97 2.34 30.00
CA SER A 238 38.88 3.50 30.05
C SER A 238 38.77 4.27 31.37
N GLU A 239 37.59 4.33 31.98
CA GLU A 239 37.39 4.96 33.30
C GLU A 239 37.91 4.06 34.44
N GLY A 240 37.79 2.74 34.33
CA GLY A 240 38.29 1.79 35.33
C GLY A 240 39.82 1.68 35.43
N VAL A 241 40.55 1.95 34.35
CA VAL A 241 42.04 1.88 34.31
C VAL A 241 42.70 3.13 34.90
N SER A 242 41.94 4.19 35.21
CA SER A 242 42.48 5.46 35.72
C SER A 242 42.86 5.45 37.21
N THR A 243 42.64 4.35 37.94
CA THR A 243 42.75 4.34 39.43
C THR A 243 43.87 3.46 40.00
N GLU A 244 44.74 2.88 39.17
CA GLU A 244 45.94 2.16 39.65
C GLU A 244 47.22 2.79 39.11
N VAL A 245 47.56 3.99 39.61
CA VAL A 245 48.95 4.46 39.62
C VAL A 245 49.36 4.57 41.09
N ARG A 246 49.98 3.51 41.60
CA ARG A 246 50.77 3.59 42.83
C ARG A 246 52.06 4.33 42.49
N ASP A 247 52.22 5.45 43.18
CA ASP A 247 53.40 6.28 43.25
C ASP A 247 54.57 5.47 43.82
N ASP A 248 55.70 5.43 43.11
CA ASP A 248 57.05 5.24 43.69
C ASP A 248 58.16 5.52 42.63
N GLY A 249 58.79 6.69 42.78
CA GLY A 249 60.23 6.99 42.65
C GLY A 249 61.12 6.41 41.53
N MET A 250 61.49 7.29 40.59
CA MET A 250 62.86 7.61 40.11
C MET A 250 63.90 6.48 39.88
N SER A 251 64.30 6.25 38.61
CA SER A 251 65.70 6.47 38.14
C SER A 251 65.92 6.21 36.64
N ALA A 252 66.82 6.99 36.06
CA ALA A 252 67.19 7.06 34.65
C ALA A 252 68.15 5.93 34.20
N THR A 253 68.07 5.51 32.92
CA THR A 253 69.09 5.59 31.85
C THR A 253 68.96 4.48 30.78
N THR A 254 68.81 4.92 29.51
CA THR A 254 69.50 4.45 28.26
C THR A 254 69.25 2.99 27.81
N ASP A 255 68.96 2.61 26.56
CA ASP A 255 69.08 3.22 25.23
C ASP A 255 68.19 2.47 24.20
N LYS A 256 67.67 3.25 23.24
CA LYS A 256 67.60 3.01 21.77
C LYS A 256 66.83 1.85 21.09
N THR A 257 65.86 2.33 20.29
CA THR A 257 65.49 1.98 18.88
C THR A 257 64.83 0.62 18.62
N SER A 258 63.63 0.58 18.03
CA SER A 258 63.41 0.99 16.64
C SER A 258 61.95 1.36 16.32
N ASN A 259 61.85 2.27 15.34
CA ASN A 259 60.67 2.97 14.83
C ASN A 259 59.65 2.06 14.12
N LEU A 260 58.36 2.45 14.13
CA LEU A 260 57.77 3.05 12.92
C LEU A 260 56.46 3.79 13.25
N SER A 261 56.40 5.01 12.77
CA SER A 261 55.47 6.06 13.14
C SER A 261 54.35 6.23 12.11
N GLN A 262 53.20 6.72 12.60
CA GLN A 262 52.49 7.89 12.07
C GLN A 262 51.67 7.74 10.75
N ASP A 263 50.59 8.48 10.49
CA ASP A 263 50.16 9.78 11.03
C ASP A 263 48.67 10.07 10.78
N LYS A 264 48.13 10.96 11.63
CA LYS A 264 46.87 11.72 11.47
C LYS A 264 46.97 12.75 10.35
N TYR A 265 45.84 13.15 9.76
CA TYR A 265 45.70 14.48 9.14
C TYR A 265 44.29 15.05 9.29
N ASP A 266 44.21 16.25 9.87
CA ASP A 266 43.16 17.27 9.68
C ASP A 266 43.87 18.62 9.46
N GLY A 267 43.28 19.52 8.66
CA GLY A 267 43.78 20.88 8.45
C GLY A 267 43.53 21.46 7.05
N GLN A 268 43.11 22.73 7.00
CA GLN A 268 42.32 23.35 5.92
C GLN A 268 43.03 24.56 5.26
N ARG A 269 43.04 24.65 3.89
CA ARG A 269 43.22 25.82 2.94
C ARG A 269 44.55 26.64 2.98
N PRO A 270 44.95 27.46 1.94
CA PRO A 270 44.21 28.10 0.82
C PRO A 270 44.85 28.17 -0.61
N ILE A 271 43.99 28.53 -1.61
CA ILE A 271 44.09 29.30 -2.89
C ILE A 271 45.45 29.54 -3.62
N GLU A 272 45.53 29.19 -4.93
CA GLU A 272 45.88 30.10 -6.05
C GLU A 272 45.61 29.53 -7.48
N THR A 273 45.61 30.44 -8.44
CA THR A 273 44.95 30.51 -9.76
C THR A 273 45.69 29.87 -10.95
N ASN A 274 44.96 29.45 -12.01
CA ASN A 274 45.29 29.83 -13.39
C ASN A 274 44.12 29.63 -14.40
N GLU A 275 44.10 30.49 -15.42
CA GLU A 275 43.02 30.80 -16.37
C GLU A 275 42.96 29.90 -17.64
N LYS A 276 41.71 29.54 -18.03
CA LYS A 276 41.03 29.60 -19.38
C LYS A 276 41.59 28.81 -20.61
N PRO A 277 40.79 28.61 -21.72
CA PRO A 277 39.54 29.28 -22.11
C PRO A 277 38.35 28.42 -22.68
N THR A 278 37.14 28.93 -22.43
CA THR A 278 35.95 29.07 -23.31
C THR A 278 35.36 27.92 -24.14
N ALA A 279 34.06 27.67 -23.94
CA ALA A 279 33.04 27.81 -24.99
C ALA A 279 31.64 28.05 -24.37
N SER A 280 31.08 29.23 -24.61
CA SER A 280 29.67 29.57 -24.32
C SER A 280 28.90 29.69 -25.62
N LYS A 281 27.61 29.33 -25.61
CA LYS A 281 26.58 30.15 -26.28
C LYS A 281 25.18 29.81 -25.78
N LYS A 282 24.69 30.64 -24.86
CA LYS A 282 23.28 30.74 -24.45
C LYS A 282 22.62 31.81 -25.32
N ARG A 283 21.54 31.45 -26.00
CA ARG A 283 20.60 32.31 -26.72
C ARG A 283 19.83 33.24 -25.76
N ARG A 284 19.76 34.54 -26.06
CA ARG A 284 18.69 35.54 -25.75
C ARG A 284 19.08 36.84 -26.48
N LYS A 285 18.48 37.18 -27.63
CA LYS A 285 17.26 38.01 -27.89
C LYS A 285 17.29 39.43 -27.29
N HIS A 286 17.03 40.41 -28.20
CA HIS A 286 16.73 41.85 -28.08
C HIS A 286 17.92 42.82 -28.26
N ILE A 287 17.87 43.97 -28.95
CA ILE A 287 16.85 44.76 -29.68
C ILE A 287 17.59 45.79 -30.58
N ALA A 288 16.98 46.14 -31.72
CA ALA A 288 17.05 47.35 -32.56
C ALA A 288 18.38 48.10 -32.84
N ARG A 289 18.68 48.31 -34.14
CA ARG A 289 18.53 49.61 -34.85
C ARG A 289 19.01 49.52 -36.31
N ASN A 290 18.29 50.24 -37.16
CA ASN A 290 18.44 50.51 -38.61
C ASN A 290 17.96 49.43 -39.58
#